data_AF-A0A1B1YLG5-F1
#
_entry.id   AF-A0A1B1YLG5-F1
#
_cell.length_a   1.000
_cell.length_b   1.000
_cell.length_c   1.000
_cell.angle_alpha   90.00
_cell.angle_beta   90.00
_cell.angle_gamma   90.00
#
_symmetry.space_group_name_H-M   'P 1'
#
loop_
_entity.id
_entity.type
_entity.pdbx_description
1 polymer ?
#
loop_
_entity_poly.entity_id
_entity_poly.type
_entity_poly.pdbx_seq_one_letter_code
_entity_poly.pdbx_strand_id
1 'polypeptide(L)'
;MPKAKLTVLSSSKIGVKALYAGVVYDTLVLEERPKKKALKSSKKQPQKRTPVKPTAYNPWRQMPQKRPNFAYEETDREIIEILNQLFNSTRAWA
;
A
#
# COMPACT_ATOMS: atom_id res chain seq x y z
N MET A 1 4.05 -4.40 25.60
CA MET A 1 4.20 -5.70 24.93
C MET A 1 5.60 -5.78 24.35
N PRO A 2 6.48 -6.67 24.84
CA PRO A 2 7.82 -6.83 24.29
C PRO A 2 7.72 -7.24 22.82
N LYS A 3 8.55 -6.64 21.96
CA LYS A 3 8.59 -6.92 20.52
C LYS A 3 9.68 -7.97 20.29
N ALA A 4 9.31 -9.12 19.74
CA ALA A 4 10.23 -10.18 19.36
C ALA A 4 10.34 -10.26 17.83
N LYS A 5 11.56 -10.33 17.29
CA LYS A 5 11.80 -10.58 15.87
C LYS A 5 11.90 -12.09 15.64
N LEU A 6 10.92 -12.65 14.96
CA LEU A 6 10.91 -14.04 14.52
C LEU A 6 11.23 -14.07 13.02
N THR A 7 12.15 -14.92 12.60
CA THR A 7 12.46 -15.13 11.19
C THR A 7 12.14 -16.57 10.82
N VAL A 8 11.36 -16.76 9.75
CA VAL A 8 10.99 -18.08 9.26
C VAL A 8 12.01 -18.50 8.21
N LEU A 9 12.60 -19.68 8.40
CA LEU A 9 13.50 -20.32 7.46
C LEU A 9 12.74 -21.44 6.76
N SER A 10 12.75 -21.46 5.43
CA SER A 10 12.05 -22.48 4.63
C SER A 10 12.97 -22.97 3.52
N SER A 11 13.15 -24.29 3.41
CA SER A 11 13.86 -24.92 2.30
C SER A 11 13.37 -26.36 2.07
N SER A 12 13.52 -26.88 0.85
CA SER A 12 13.08 -28.23 0.50
C SER A 12 13.82 -29.34 1.26
N LYS A 13 15.05 -29.09 1.72
CA LYS A 13 15.87 -30.07 2.47
C LYS A 13 15.57 -30.09 3.97
N ILE A 14 15.19 -28.94 4.54
CA ILE A 14 15.14 -28.71 5.99
C ILE A 14 13.68 -28.52 6.47
N GLY A 15 12.74 -28.30 5.54
CA GLY A 15 11.37 -27.94 5.85
C GLY A 15 11.27 -26.50 6.37
N VAL A 16 10.28 -26.27 7.25
CA VAL A 16 10.06 -24.98 7.91
C VAL A 16 10.70 -25.00 9.30
N LYS A 17 11.49 -23.96 9.61
CA LYS A 17 12.10 -23.75 10.93
C LYS A 17 11.97 -22.29 11.35
N ALA A 18 12.07 -22.02 12.65
CA ALA A 18 12.01 -20.67 13.20
C ALA A 18 13.36 -20.26 13.79
N LEU A 19 13.84 -19.08 13.43
CA LEU A 19 15.01 -18.44 14.02
C LEU A 19 14.55 -17.39 15.03
N TYR A 20 15.01 -17.53 16.27
CA TYR A 20 14.82 -16.56 17.34
C TYR A 20 16.11 -16.41 18.14
N ALA A 21 16.57 -15.16 18.31
CA ALA A 21 17.79 -14.84 19.07
C ALA A 21 19.03 -15.67 18.67
N GLY A 22 19.16 -16.02 17.38
CA GLY A 22 20.27 -16.82 16.85
C GLY A 22 20.14 -18.33 17.03
N VAL A 23 19.06 -18.80 17.68
CA VAL A 23 18.76 -20.22 17.88
C VAL A 23 17.70 -20.67 16.87
N VAL A 24 17.90 -21.86 16.30
CA VAL A 24 16.97 -22.48 15.35
C VAL A 24 16.07 -23.47 16.09
N TYR A 25 14.77 -23.34 15.88
CA TYR A 25 13.74 -24.19 16.45
C TYR A 25 13.00 -24.94 15.35
N ASP A 26 12.68 -26.20 15.64
CA ASP A 26 11.82 -27.02 14.79
C ASP A 26 10.35 -26.61 14.97
N THR A 27 9.58 -26.66 13.88
CA THR A 27 8.16 -26.29 13.91
C THR A 27 7.27 -27.53 13.90
N LEU A 28 6.24 -27.52 14.72
CA LEU A 28 5.16 -28.50 14.66
C LEU A 28 4.11 -28.06 13.64
N VAL A 29 3.68 -28.98 12.79
CA VAL A 29 2.57 -28.74 11.85
C VAL A 29 1.27 -28.70 12.66
N LEU A 30 0.50 -27.63 12.47
CA LEU A 30 -0.82 -27.49 13.05
C LEU A 30 -1.86 -27.77 11.95
N GLU A 31 -2.74 -28.75 12.18
CA GLU A 31 -3.81 -29.14 11.26
C GLU A 31 -4.74 -27.99 10.92
N GLU A 32 -5.06 -27.15 11.92
CA GLU A 32 -5.88 -25.96 11.73
C GLU A 32 -5.08 -24.69 12.04
N ARG A 33 -5.22 -23.69 11.17
CA ARG A 33 -4.73 -22.34 11.45
C ARG A 33 -5.38 -21.84 12.74
N PRO A 34 -4.59 -21.48 13.78
CA PRO A 34 -5.17 -20.98 15.02
C PRO A 34 -6.02 -19.75 14.69
N LYS A 35 -7.32 -19.87 14.97
CA LYS A 35 -8.28 -18.79 14.76
C LYS A 35 -7.80 -17.64 15.62
N LYS A 36 -7.33 -16.55 14.99
CA LYS A 36 -7.09 -15.29 15.70
C LYS A 36 -8.39 -15.02 16.46
N LYS A 37 -8.35 -15.00 17.80
CA LYS A 37 -9.50 -14.59 18.60
C LYS A 37 -9.95 -13.28 17.98
N ALA A 38 -11.11 -13.30 17.30
CA ALA A 38 -11.63 -12.10 16.69
C ALA A 38 -11.67 -11.09 17.82
N LEU A 39 -10.88 -10.01 17.71
CA LEU A 39 -11.06 -8.86 18.58
C LEU A 39 -12.55 -8.60 18.49
N LYS A 40 -13.27 -8.78 19.61
CA LYS A 40 -14.73 -8.60 19.64
C LYS A 40 -14.97 -7.28 18.95
N SER A 41 -15.53 -7.32 17.73
CA SER A 41 -15.81 -6.10 17.01
C SER A 41 -16.71 -5.33 17.96
N SER A 42 -16.21 -4.20 18.46
CA SER A 42 -17.01 -3.40 19.37
C SER A 42 -18.33 -3.17 18.64
N LYS A 43 -19.47 -3.51 19.25
CA LYS A 43 -20.82 -3.23 18.77
C LYS A 43 -21.07 -1.71 18.70
N LYS A 44 -20.13 -0.95 18.13
CA LYS A 44 -20.42 0.41 17.69
C LYS A 44 -21.28 0.19 16.46
N GLN A 45 -22.56 0.53 16.59
CA GLN A 45 -23.44 0.63 15.45
C GLN A 45 -22.70 1.35 14.33
N PRO A 46 -22.87 0.97 13.06
CA PRO A 46 -22.36 1.77 11.97
C PRO A 46 -23.07 3.12 12.08
N GLN A 47 -22.41 4.10 12.71
CA GLN A 47 -22.82 5.48 12.61
C GLN A 47 -22.90 5.73 11.11
N LYS A 48 -24.12 5.96 10.60
CA LYS A 48 -24.32 6.38 9.21
C LYS A 48 -23.46 7.62 9.05
N ARG A 49 -22.29 7.46 8.44
CA ARG A 49 -21.36 8.56 8.19
C ARG A 49 -22.10 9.45 7.21
N THR A 50 -22.75 10.49 7.71
CA THR A 50 -23.25 11.55 6.86
C THR A 50 -22.02 12.19 6.25
N PRO A 51 -21.86 12.18 4.92
CA PRO A 51 -20.73 12.85 4.30
C PRO A 51 -20.88 14.35 4.59
N VAL A 52 -20.00 14.86 5.43
CA VAL A 52 -19.90 16.30 5.71
C VAL A 52 -19.39 16.96 4.44
N LYS A 53 -20.30 17.57 3.68
CA LYS A 53 -19.92 18.34 2.51
C LYS A 53 -19.36 19.69 2.98
N PRO A 54 -18.19 20.12 2.48
CA PRO A 54 -17.69 21.46 2.76
C PRO A 54 -18.68 22.52 2.24
N THR A 55 -18.62 23.72 2.84
CA THR A 55 -19.48 24.86 2.49
C THR A 55 -19.33 25.24 1.00
N ALA A 56 -20.38 25.85 0.44
CA ALA A 56 -20.39 26.24 -0.98
C ALA A 56 -19.30 27.26 -1.36
N TYR A 57 -18.77 28.00 -0.38
CA TYR A 57 -17.69 28.97 -0.56
C TYR A 57 -16.28 28.36 -0.38
N ASN A 58 -16.15 27.04 -0.26
CA ASN A 58 -14.83 26.42 -0.20
C ASN A 58 -14.08 26.61 -1.54
N PRO A 59 -12.85 27.17 -1.55
CA PRO A 59 -12.08 27.41 -2.77
C PRO A 59 -11.86 26.14 -3.61
N TRP A 60 -11.81 24.95 -3.00
CA TRP A 60 -11.69 23.68 -3.73
C TRP A 60 -12.98 23.22 -4.45
N ARG A 61 -14.12 23.86 -4.18
CA ARG A 61 -15.41 23.62 -4.85
C ARG A 61 -15.72 24.67 -5.91
N GLN A 62 -15.01 25.80 -5.88
CA GLN A 62 -15.12 26.84 -6.90
C GLN A 62 -14.47 26.30 -8.17
N MET A 63 -15.28 25.80 -9.12
CA MET A 63 -14.76 25.49 -10.43
C MET A 63 -14.34 26.82 -11.09
N PRO A 64 -13.10 26.93 -11.59
CA PRO A 64 -12.73 28.08 -12.39
C PRO A 64 -13.68 28.15 -13.60
N GLN A 65 -14.28 29.31 -13.81
CA GLN A 65 -15.35 29.55 -14.79
C GLN A 65 -14.91 29.26 -16.23
N LYS A 66 -13.59 29.18 -16.47
CA LYS A 66 -12.97 28.67 -17.68
C LYS A 66 -11.90 27.68 -17.28
N ARG A 67 -11.94 26.48 -17.87
CA ARG A 67 -10.78 25.58 -17.85
C ARG A 67 -9.69 26.23 -18.70
N PRO A 68 -8.45 26.40 -18.21
CA PRO A 68 -7.36 26.77 -19.09
C PRO A 68 -7.28 25.71 -20.18
N ASN A 69 -7.43 26.13 -21.44
CA ASN A 69 -7.16 25.27 -22.57
C ASN A 69 -5.63 25.17 -22.65
N PHE A 70 -5.07 24.13 -22.04
CA PHE A 70 -3.64 23.84 -22.15
C PHE A 70 -3.37 23.42 -23.60
N ALA A 71 -3.10 24.40 -24.46
CA ALA A 71 -2.44 24.13 -25.72
C ALA A 71 -0.97 23.90 -25.36
N TYR A 72 -0.57 22.63 -25.34
CA TYR A 72 0.81 22.27 -25.08
C TYR A 72 1.70 22.98 -26.12
N GLU A 73 2.54 23.90 -25.66
CA GLU A 73 3.45 24.67 -26.52
C GLU A 73 4.66 23.80 -26.91
N GLU A 74 5.54 24.30 -27.77
CA GLU A 74 6.69 23.55 -28.30
C GLU A 74 7.61 23.00 -27.18
N THR A 75 7.69 23.68 -26.04
CA THR A 75 8.41 23.21 -24.83
C THR A 75 7.87 21.89 -24.32
N ASP A 76 6.58 21.64 -24.47
CA ASP A 76 5.96 20.41 -23.97
C ASP A 76 6.27 19.22 -24.88
N ARG A 77 6.70 19.46 -26.13
CA ARG A 77 7.22 18.39 -27.00
C ARG A 77 8.56 17.88 -26.50
N GLU A 78 9.44 18.76 -26.06
CA GLU A 78 10.73 18.37 -25.46
C GLU A 78 10.50 17.55 -24.19
N ILE A 79 9.53 17.94 -23.36
CA ILE A 79 9.15 17.18 -22.17
C ILE A 79 8.63 15.79 -22.56
N ILE A 80 7.74 15.69 -23.55
CA ILE A 80 7.21 14.41 -24.03
C ILE A 80 8.34 13.52 -24.60
N GLU A 81 9.31 14.10 -25.30
CA GLU A 81 10.46 13.37 -25.83
C GLU A 81 11.36 12.83 -24.72
N ILE A 82 11.69 13.66 -23.72
CA ILE A 82 12.45 13.25 -22.54
C ILE A 82 11.74 12.12 -21.81
N LEU A 83 10.42 12.23 -21.60
CA LEU A 83 9.63 11.19 -20.93
C LEU A 83 9.64 9.88 -21.74
N ASN A 84 9.47 9.94 -23.05
CA ASN A 84 9.54 8.77 -23.93
C ASN A 84 10.93 8.11 -23.87
N GLN A 85 12.01 8.88 -23.87
CA GLN A 85 13.36 8.33 -23.71
C GLN A 85 13.53 7.66 -22.34
N LEU A 86 13.05 8.29 -21.27
CA LEU A 86 13.17 7.78 -19.89
C LEU A 86 12.43 6.44 -19.72
N PHE A 87 11.18 6.37 -20.19
CA PHE A 87 10.29 5.23 -19.97
C PHE A 87 10.43 4.11 -21.01
N ASN A 88 10.90 4.40 -22.22
CA ASN A 88 11.20 3.38 -23.22
C ASN A 88 12.63 2.83 -23.12
N SER A 89 13.53 3.52 -22.41
CA SER A 89 14.79 2.90 -22.03
C SER A 89 14.50 1.73 -21.09
N THR A 90 15.01 0.56 -21.43
CA THR A 90 14.77 -0.75 -20.79
C THR A 90 15.40 -0.84 -19.39
N ARG A 91 15.49 0.28 -18.67
CA ARG A 91 16.21 0.47 -17.40
C ARG A 91 15.29 0.92 -16.25
N ALA A 92 14.01 1.18 -16.53
CA ALA A 92 13.02 1.48 -15.49
C ALA A 92 12.29 0.23 -14.94
N TRP A 93 12.52 -0.96 -15.53
CA TRP A 93 11.91 -2.24 -15.12
C TRP A 93 12.95 -3.37 -15.05
N ALA A 94 14.03 -3.16 -14.31
CA ALA A 94 14.90 -4.22 -13.82
C ALA A 94 14.88 -4.22 -12.28
#